data_AF-A0A425WHP9-F1
#
_entry.id   AF-A0A425WHP9-F1
#
_cell.length_a   1.000
_cell.length_b   1.000
_cell.length_c   1.000
_cell.angle_alpha   90.00
_cell.angle_beta   90.00
_cell.angle_gamma   90.00
#
_symmetry.space_group_name_H-M   'P 1'
#
loop_
_entity.id
_entity.type
_entity.pdbx_description
1 polymer ?
#
loop_
_entity_poly.entity_id
_entity_poly.type
_entity_poly.pdbx_seq_one_letter_code
_entity_poly.pdbx_strand_id
1 'polypeptide(L)' 'ELTANGPRPMGVGNIPQFYLGLLVQQVSCEKLLVDAYFEHSYQKALEALTLNRLVNDTKKAHEILDVLIQENKDYWPELK' A
#
# COMPACT_ATOMS: atom_id res chain seq x y z
N GLU A 1 22.85 -12.33 6.33
CA GLU A 1 23.52 -13.47 5.65
C GLU A 1 22.48 -14.48 5.20
N LEU A 2 22.68 -15.16 4.07
CA LEU A 2 21.79 -16.23 3.63
C LEU A 2 22.32 -17.56 4.18
N THR A 3 21.50 -18.26 4.96
CA THR A 3 21.84 -19.58 5.52
C THR A 3 20.94 -20.66 4.93
N ALA A 4 21.25 -21.93 5.18
CA ALA A 4 20.37 -23.04 4.82
C ALA A 4 18.95 -22.93 5.43
N ASN A 5 18.78 -22.15 6.50
CA ASN A 5 17.50 -21.88 7.15
C ASN A 5 16.82 -20.58 6.66
N GLY A 6 17.34 -19.96 5.60
CA GLY A 6 16.82 -18.72 5.04
C GLY A 6 17.62 -17.46 5.42
N PRO A 7 17.05 -16.26 5.15
CA PRO A 7 17.75 -15.00 5.36
C PRO A 7 17.83 -14.64 6.85
N ARG A 8 19.03 -14.34 7.32
CA ARG A 8 19.28 -13.76 8.64
C ARG A 8 19.45 -12.24 8.51
N PRO A 9 18.47 -11.42 8.93
CA PRO A 9 18.59 -9.98 8.87
C PRO A 9 19.62 -9.48 9.88
N MET A 10 20.33 -8.41 9.51
CA MET A 10 21.28 -7.71 10.37
C MET A 10 20.61 -6.46 10.96
N GLY A 11 21.01 -6.07 12.17
CA GLY A 11 20.49 -4.86 12.79
C GLY A 11 20.92 -3.60 12.03
N VAL A 12 19.96 -2.82 11.53
CA VAL A 12 20.20 -1.54 10.84
C VAL A 12 20.36 -0.39 11.83
N GLY A 13 19.74 -0.48 13.01
CA GLY A 13 19.67 0.60 13.99
C GLY A 13 18.56 1.61 13.69
N ASN A 14 18.63 2.78 14.32
CA ASN A 14 17.64 3.85 14.10
C ASN A 14 17.97 4.62 12.83
N ILE A 15 17.00 4.73 11.93
CA ILE A 15 17.10 5.52 10.71
C ILE A 15 16.78 7.00 10.99
N PRO A 16 17.38 7.96 10.25
CA PRO A 16 17.06 9.37 10.41
C PRO A 16 15.59 9.69 10.12
N GLN A 17 15.06 10.72 10.81
CA GLN A 17 13.64 11.08 10.78
C GLN A 17 13.07 11.30 9.38
N PHE A 18 13.85 11.85 8.45
CA PHE A 18 13.43 12.08 7.07
C PHE A 18 13.10 10.76 6.34
N TYR A 19 14.01 9.78 6.40
CA TYR A 19 13.81 8.47 5.77
C TYR A 19 12.70 7.69 6.46
N LEU A 20 12.59 7.81 7.79
CA LEU A 20 11.50 7.21 8.54
C LEU A 20 10.14 7.72 8.04
N GLY A 21 9.99 9.03 7.85
CA GLY A 21 8.74 9.61 7.34
C GLY A 21 8.36 9.07 5.96
N LEU A 22 9.32 8.98 5.04
CA LEU A 22 9.10 8.44 3.70
C LEU A 22 8.70 6.95 3.74
N LEU A 23 9.41 6.14 4.52
CA LEU A 23 9.15 4.70 4.61
C LEU A 23 7.82 4.40 5.33
N VAL A 24 7.50 5.16 6.38
CA VAL A 24 6.25 5.00 7.13
C VAL A 24 5.05 5.36 6.27
N GLN A 25 5.14 6.41 5.44
CA GLN A 25 4.08 6.75 4.49
C GLN A 25 3.85 5.59 3.49
N GLN A 26 4.94 5.08 2.90
CA GLN A 26 4.86 4.04 1.89
C GLN A 26 4.33 2.71 2.45
N VAL A 27 4.86 2.24 3.58
CA VAL A 27 4.42 0.97 4.18
C VAL A 27 2.97 1.04 4.67
N SER A 28 2.50 2.21 5.09
CA SER A 28 1.10 2.41 5.47
C SER A 28 0.17 2.26 4.26
N CYS A 29 0.56 2.81 3.10
CA CYS A 29 -0.17 2.61 1.84
C CYS A 29 -0.22 1.13 1.46
N GLU A 30 0.91 0.42 1.49
CA GLU A 30 0.99 -1.00 1.11
C GLU A 30 0.14 -1.88 2.04
N LYS A 31 0.17 -1.63 3.35
CA LYS A 31 -0.65 -2.34 4.32
C LYS A 31 -2.15 -2.11 4.08
N LEU A 32 -2.58 -0.86 3.90
CA LEU A 32 -3.99 -0.55 3.62
C LEU A 32 -4.48 -1.20 2.33
N LEU A 33 -3.62 -1.33 1.32
CA LEU A 33 -3.95 -1.98 0.05
C LEU A 33 -4.14 -3.49 0.22
N VAL A 34 -3.29 -4.14 1.03
CA VAL A 34 -3.44 -5.55 1.41
C VAL A 34 -4.69 -5.76 2.27
N ASP A 35 -4.96 -4.86 3.22
CA ASP A 35 -6.18 -4.90 4.03
C ASP A 35 -7.43 -4.76 3.15
N ALA A 36 -7.40 -3.86 2.15
CA ALA A 36 -8.50 -3.71 1.19
C ALA A 36 -8.78 -5.00 0.42
N TYR A 37 -7.74 -5.76 0.07
CA TYR A 37 -7.87 -7.06 -0.58
C TYR A 37 -8.52 -8.11 0.33
N PHE A 38 -8.09 -8.23 1.60
CA PHE A 38 -8.63 -9.23 2.52
C PHE A 38 -10.01 -8.87 3.07
N GLU A 39 -10.26 -7.58 3.33
CA GLU A 39 -11.53 -7.07 3.88
C GLU A 39 -12.56 -6.77 2.79
N HIS A 40 -12.17 -6.84 1.51
CA HIS A 40 -13.03 -6.45 0.38
C HIS A 40 -13.55 -5.01 0.51
N SER A 41 -12.73 -4.09 1.00
CA SER A 41 -13.15 -2.72 1.33
C SER A 41 -12.68 -1.71 0.29
N TYR A 42 -13.65 -1.05 -0.37
CA TYR A 42 -13.38 0.07 -1.27
C TYR A 42 -12.74 1.24 -0.52
N GLN A 43 -13.23 1.54 0.68
CA GLN A 43 -12.72 2.64 1.49
C GLN A 43 -11.23 2.47 1.80
N LYS A 44 -10.78 1.26 2.15
CA LYS A 44 -9.36 0.97 2.41
C LYS A 44 -8.50 1.14 1.17
N ALA A 45 -8.99 0.72 0.01
CA ALA A 45 -8.28 0.93 -1.26
C ALA A 45 -8.16 2.44 -1.60
N LEU A 46 -9.21 3.22 -1.33
CA LEU A 46 -9.20 4.67 -1.51
C LEU A 46 -8.23 5.36 -0.54
N GLU A 47 -8.24 4.97 0.74
CA GLU A 47 -7.31 5.47 1.75
C GLU A 47 -5.86 5.16 1.34
N ALA A 48 -5.57 3.95 0.85
CA ALA A 48 -4.26 3.56 0.35
C ALA A 48 -3.80 4.47 -0.81
N LEU A 49 -4.63 4.64 -1.83
CA LEU A 49 -4.30 5.47 -2.99
C LEU A 49 -4.16 6.95 -2.63
N THR A 50 -4.98 7.45 -1.70
CA THR A 50 -4.90 8.83 -1.21
C THR A 50 -3.60 9.08 -0.45
N LEU A 51 -3.17 8.10 0.36
CA LEU A 51 -1.93 8.20 1.15
C LEU A 51 -0.66 8.11 0.28
N ASN A 52 -0.77 7.51 -0.91
CA ASN A 52 0.34 7.33 -1.82
C ASN A 52 0.90 8.69 -2.29
N ARG A 53 2.22 8.85 -2.12
CA ARG A 53 2.97 10.06 -2.46
C ARG A 53 2.82 10.50 -3.93
N LEU A 54 2.51 9.58 -4.85
CA LEU A 54 2.35 9.90 -6.27
C LEU A 54 0.98 10.49 -6.60
N VAL A 55 -0.04 10.22 -5.79
CA VAL A 55 -1.41 10.70 -6.01
C VAL A 55 -1.66 11.94 -5.17
N ASN A 56 -1.44 11.86 -3.84
CA ASN A 56 -1.60 12.95 -2.86
C ASN A 56 -2.92 13.75 -2.94
N ASP A 57 -3.96 13.23 -3.61
CA ASP A 57 -5.23 13.92 -3.84
C ASP A 57 -6.37 12.91 -3.79
N THR A 58 -7.34 13.14 -2.91
CA THR A 58 -8.47 12.23 -2.68
C THR A 58 -9.39 12.13 -3.89
N LYS A 59 -9.61 13.23 -4.63
CA LYS A 59 -10.49 13.22 -5.81
C LYS A 59 -9.85 12.41 -6.93
N LYS A 60 -8.56 12.65 -7.18
CA LYS A 60 -7.80 11.87 -8.17
C LYS A 60 -7.69 10.41 -7.76
N ALA A 61 -7.52 10.11 -6.47
CA ALA A 61 -7.49 8.74 -5.97
C ALA A 61 -8.80 8.00 -6.29
N HIS A 62 -9.94 8.67 -6.12
CA HIS A 62 -11.25 8.13 -6.48
C HIS A 62 -11.37 7.83 -7.97
N GLU A 63 -11.04 8.81 -8.82
CA GLU A 63 -11.09 8.68 -10.28
C GLU A 63 -10.20 7.54 -10.77
N ILE A 64 -8.98 7.43 -10.22
CA ILE A 64 -8.04 6.37 -10.57
C ILE A 64 -8.54 5.01 -10.08
N LEU A 65 -9.04 4.93 -8.85
CA LEU A 65 -9.54 3.67 -8.27
C LEU A 65 -10.71 3.11 -9.07
N ASP A 66 -11.66 3.96 -9.46
CA ASP A 66 -12.84 3.53 -10.23
C ASP A 66 -12.45 2.97 -11.60
N VAL A 67 -11.50 3.63 -12.29
CA VAL A 67 -10.95 3.13 -13.57
C VAL A 67 -10.20 1.81 -13.36
N LEU A 68 -9.37 1.70 -12.32
CA LEU A 68 -8.63 0.48 -12.03
C LEU A 68 -9.55 -0.69 -11.69
N ILE A 69 -10.59 -0.47 -10.90
CA ILE A 69 -11.59 -1.52 -10.60
C ILE A 69 -12.30 -1.94 -11.89
N GLN A 70 -12.65 -0.99 -12.76
CA GLN A 70 -13.33 -1.30 -14.02
C GLN A 70 -12.50 -2.18 -14.95
N GLU A 71 -11.21 -1.89 -15.11
CA GLU A 71 -10.31 -2.63 -15.99
C GLU A 71 -9.83 -3.95 -15.38
N ASN A 72 -9.81 -4.07 -14.04
CA ASN A 72 -9.32 -5.27 -13.33
C ASN A 72 -10.43 -6.15 -12.74
N LYS A 73 -11.69 -6.01 -13.19
CA LYS A 73 -12.84 -6.78 -12.67
C LYS A 73 -12.62 -8.29 -12.64
N ASP A 74 -11.87 -8.84 -13.60
CA ASP A 74 -11.62 -10.29 -13.70
C ASP A 74 -10.48 -10.77 -12.78
N TYR A 75 -9.66 -9.84 -12.26
CA TYR A 75 -8.45 -10.16 -11.48
C TYR A 75 -8.55 -9.75 -10.02
N TRP A 76 -9.31 -8.70 -9.72
CA TRP A 76 -9.44 -8.16 -8.38
C TRP A 76 -10.62 -8.77 -7.63
N PRO A 77 -10.54 -8.86 -6.29
CA PRO A 77 -11.71 -9.18 -5.49
C PRO A 77 -12.78 -8.09 -5.63
N GLU A 78 -14.05 -8.47 -5.47
CA GLU A 78 -15.13 -7.49 -5.37
C GLU A 78 -14.90 -6.60 -4.15
N LEU A 79 -14.81 -5.28 -4.36
CA LEU A 79 -14.66 -4.27 -3.32
C LEU A 79 -16.04 -3.67 -3.02
N LYS A 80 -16.41 -3.61 -1.74
CA LYS A 80 -17.67 -3.08 -1.21
C LYS A 80 -17.50 -1.72 -0.56
#